data_AF-A0A1G5I8M5-F1
#
_entry.id   AF-A0A1G5I8M5-F1
#
_cell.length_a   1.000
_cell.length_b   1.000
_cell.length_c   1.000
_cell.angle_alpha   90.00
_cell.angle_beta   90.00
_cell.angle_gamma   90.00
#
_symmetry.space_group_name_H-M   'P 1'
#
loop_
_entity.id
_entity.type
_entity.pdbx_description
1 polymer ?
#
loop_
_entity_poly.entity_id
_entity_poly.type
_entity_poly.pdbx_seq_one_letter_code
_entity_poly.pdbx_strand_id
1 'polypeptide(L)'
;MSNAVVKGAGYILIHTPDMILHNGTTQTMERLANPESEYLKKLPNHFRSYEDVVSYPPNQAYIGTIKPEDLRGYEMPWYKHAVAGAERYGKLGEIMPQEEFIGLMKISDVFDLVKLEKDFTKDVKE
;
A
#
# COMPACT_ATOMS: atom_id res chain seq x y z
N MET A 1 8.73 -22.52 33.16
CA MET A 1 8.28 -22.34 31.76
C MET A 1 7.90 -20.88 31.59
N SER A 2 8.51 -20.16 30.65
CA SER A 2 8.06 -18.81 30.28
C SER A 2 6.97 -18.94 29.22
N ASN A 3 5.78 -18.43 29.51
CA ASN A 3 4.71 -18.38 28.53
C ASN A 3 5.00 -17.25 27.53
N ALA A 4 4.71 -17.48 26.25
CA ALA A 4 4.70 -16.41 25.27
C ALA A 4 3.62 -15.39 25.66
N VAL A 5 3.98 -14.10 25.64
CA VAL A 5 3.05 -13.00 25.90
C VAL A 5 3.08 -12.02 24.74
N VAL A 6 1.91 -11.53 24.34
CA VAL A 6 1.79 -10.51 23.30
C VAL A 6 2.28 -9.18 23.89
N LYS A 7 3.36 -8.64 23.32
CA LYS A 7 3.95 -7.36 23.75
C LYS A 7 3.36 -6.16 23.01
N GLY A 8 2.72 -6.40 21.86
CA GLY A 8 2.11 -5.37 21.03
C GLY A 8 1.37 -5.99 19.85
N ALA A 9 0.52 -5.17 19.24
CA ALA A 9 -0.16 -5.43 17.99
C ALA A 9 -0.31 -4.09 17.25
N GLY A 10 -0.36 -4.15 15.92
CA GLY A 10 -0.56 -2.99 15.08
C GLY A 10 -1.17 -3.40 13.75
N TYR A 11 -1.77 -2.41 13.08
CA TYR A 11 -2.31 -2.57 11.75
C TYR A 11 -1.28 -2.19 10.69
N ILE A 12 -1.41 -2.78 9.51
CA ILE A 12 -0.61 -2.41 8.34
C ILE A 12 -1.52 -2.29 7.12
N LEU A 13 -1.44 -1.16 6.44
CA LEU A 13 -1.90 -0.97 5.07
C LEU A 13 -0.69 -0.87 4.17
N ILE A 14 -0.74 -1.48 3.00
CA ILE A 14 0.39 -1.46 2.07
C ILE A 14 -0.11 -0.91 0.73
N HIS A 15 0.57 0.12 0.22
CA HIS A 15 0.32 0.64 -1.11
C HIS A 15 1.10 -0.20 -2.14
N THR A 16 0.41 -1.03 -2.92
CA THR A 16 1.02 -1.95 -3.90
C THR A 16 0.52 -1.73 -5.34
N PRO A 17 0.81 -0.56 -5.95
CA PRO A 17 0.29 -0.22 -7.28
C PRO A 17 0.67 -1.24 -8.37
N ASP A 18 1.86 -1.85 -8.31
CA ASP A 18 2.30 -2.82 -9.33
C ASP A 18 1.52 -4.12 -9.25
N MET A 19 1.09 -4.53 -8.05
CA MET A 19 0.26 -5.73 -7.88
C MET A 19 -1.10 -5.56 -8.59
N ILE A 20 -1.61 -4.34 -8.72
CA ILE A 20 -2.82 -4.07 -9.50
C ILE A 20 -2.57 -4.38 -10.98
N LEU A 21 -1.42 -3.96 -11.52
CA LEU A 21 -1.05 -4.14 -12.92
C LEU A 21 -0.70 -5.60 -13.27
N HIS A 22 -0.04 -6.30 -12.36
CA HIS A 22 0.54 -7.61 -12.62
C HIS A 22 -0.28 -8.79 -12.08
N ASN A 23 -1.12 -8.57 -11.06
CA ASN A 23 -1.84 -9.64 -10.37
C ASN A 23 -3.37 -9.48 -10.41
N GLY A 24 -3.90 -8.37 -10.93
CA GLY A 24 -5.33 -8.20 -11.12
C GLY A 24 -5.88 -9.12 -12.21
N THR A 25 -6.97 -9.84 -11.93
CA THR A 25 -7.54 -10.82 -12.88
C THR A 25 -7.87 -10.21 -14.23
N THR A 26 -8.46 -9.01 -14.25
CA THR A 26 -8.78 -8.28 -15.49
C THR A 26 -7.51 -7.97 -16.29
N GLN A 27 -6.48 -7.46 -15.61
CA GLN A 27 -5.20 -7.10 -16.22
C GLN A 27 -4.49 -8.33 -16.78
N THR A 28 -4.50 -9.44 -16.04
CA THR A 28 -3.92 -10.71 -16.48
C THR A 28 -4.64 -11.25 -17.71
N MET A 29 -5.96 -11.30 -17.70
CA MET A 29 -6.75 -11.78 -18.84
C MET A 29 -6.59 -10.90 -20.07
N GLU A 30 -6.63 -9.57 -19.90
CA GLU A 30 -6.44 -8.63 -21.00
C GLU A 30 -5.03 -8.73 -21.59
N ARG A 31 -4.00 -8.92 -20.76
CA ARG A 31 -2.61 -9.08 -21.24
C ARG A 31 -2.42 -10.36 -22.03
N LEU A 32 -3.12 -11.44 -21.66
CA LEU A 32 -3.09 -12.71 -22.39
C LEU A 32 -3.80 -12.61 -23.74
N ALA A 33 -4.93 -11.90 -23.79
CA ALA A 33 -5.70 -11.74 -25.02
C ALA A 33 -5.12 -10.66 -25.96
N ASN A 34 -4.73 -9.51 -25.39
CA ASN A 34 -4.36 -8.29 -26.08
C ASN A 34 -3.16 -7.59 -25.38
N PRO A 35 -1.91 -8.07 -25.58
CA PRO A 35 -0.74 -7.52 -24.89
C PRO A 35 -0.54 -6.00 -25.08
N GLU A 36 -0.94 -5.47 -26.25
CA GLU A 36 -0.78 -4.06 -26.64
C GLU A 36 -2.01 -3.19 -26.37
N SER A 37 -2.95 -3.68 -25.56
CA SER A 37 -4.21 -3.01 -25.26
C SER A 37 -4.02 -1.58 -24.73
N GLU A 38 -4.77 -0.64 -25.30
CA GLU A 38 -4.83 0.76 -24.84
C GLU A 38 -5.27 0.87 -23.37
N TYR A 39 -6.08 -0.08 -22.90
CA TYR A 39 -6.46 -0.17 -21.48
C TYR A 39 -5.23 -0.36 -20.58
N LEU A 40 -4.38 -1.34 -20.90
CA LEU A 40 -3.19 -1.65 -20.11
C LEU A 40 -2.18 -0.50 -20.13
N LYS A 41 -2.06 0.20 -21.27
CA LYS A 41 -1.20 1.38 -21.43
C LYS A 41 -1.66 2.56 -20.58
N LYS A 42 -2.97 2.76 -20.44
CA LYS A 42 -3.56 3.88 -19.69
C LYS A 42 -3.71 3.58 -18.20
N LEU A 43 -3.80 2.31 -17.80
CA LEU A 43 -4.08 1.90 -16.43
C LEU A 43 -3.16 2.55 -15.36
N PRO A 44 -1.82 2.63 -15.55
CA PRO A 44 -0.94 3.24 -14.54
C PRO A 44 -1.28 4.71 -14.24
N ASN A 45 -1.83 5.45 -15.21
CA ASN A 45 -2.25 6.85 -15.03
C ASN A 45 -3.48 7.00 -14.11
N HIS A 46 -4.11 5.89 -13.74
CA HIS A 46 -5.27 5.85 -12.84
C HIS A 46 -4.94 5.32 -11.45
N PHE A 47 -3.67 4.98 -11.19
CA PHE A 47 -3.23 4.63 -9.85
C PHE A 47 -3.15 5.88 -8.98
N ARG A 48 -3.45 5.71 -7.70
CA ARG A 48 -3.27 6.80 -6.72
C ARG A 48 -1.79 6.95 -6.43
N SER A 49 -1.37 8.19 -6.18
CA SER A 49 -0.05 8.43 -5.59
C SER A 49 0.00 7.86 -4.17
N TYR A 50 1.20 7.62 -3.66
CA TYR A 50 1.36 7.18 -2.28
C TYR A 50 0.84 8.26 -1.31
N GLU A 51 1.05 9.53 -1.62
CA GLU A 51 0.60 10.68 -0.84
C GLU A 51 -0.93 10.76 -0.77
N ASP A 52 -1.63 10.47 -1.86
CA ASP A 52 -3.10 10.38 -1.87
C ASP A 52 -3.59 9.23 -1.00
N VAL A 53 -2.88 8.10 -0.98
CA VAL A 53 -3.23 6.94 -0.15
C VAL A 53 -2.97 7.23 1.33
N VAL A 54 -1.88 7.92 1.66
CA VAL A 54 -1.56 8.33 3.03
C VAL A 54 -2.61 9.32 3.52
N SER A 55 -2.95 10.33 2.74
CA SER A 55 -3.88 11.38 3.16
C SER A 55 -5.36 10.99 3.10
N TYR A 56 -5.70 9.80 2.58
CA TYR A 56 -7.07 9.33 2.47
C TYR A 56 -7.72 9.15 3.86
N PRO A 57 -8.84 9.85 4.17
CA PRO A 57 -9.39 9.88 5.54
C PRO A 57 -9.67 8.50 6.15
N PRO A 58 -10.24 7.52 5.44
CA PRO A 58 -10.44 6.17 5.98
C PRO A 58 -9.14 5.44 6.34
N ASN A 59 -8.06 5.65 5.58
CA ASN A 59 -6.76 5.05 5.91
C ASN A 59 -6.19 5.68 7.18
N GLN A 60 -6.33 7.00 7.34
CA GLN A 60 -5.93 7.71 8.57
C GLN A 60 -6.77 7.29 9.77
N ALA A 61 -8.07 7.00 9.59
CA ALA A 61 -8.90 6.43 10.64
C ALA A 61 -8.45 5.01 11.02
N TYR A 62 -8.06 4.20 10.02
CA TYR A 62 -7.60 2.82 10.21
C TYR A 62 -6.31 2.74 11.03
N ILE A 63 -5.33 3.61 10.75
CA ILE A 63 -4.07 3.68 11.52
C ILE A 63 -4.20 4.50 12.82
N GLY A 64 -5.38 5.08 13.09
CA GLY A 64 -5.69 5.76 14.34
C GLY A 64 -5.14 7.18 14.48
N THR A 65 -4.88 7.86 13.37
CA THR A 65 -4.54 9.30 13.36
C THR A 65 -5.77 10.16 13.59
N ILE A 66 -6.90 9.78 13.00
CA ILE A 66 -8.23 10.36 13.28
C ILE A 66 -9.15 9.28 13.85
N LYS A 67 -10.27 9.68 14.46
CA LYS A 67 -11.26 8.71 14.93
C LYS A 67 -12.22 8.32 13.80
N PRO A 68 -12.78 7.10 13.81
CA PRO A 68 -13.80 6.70 12.84
C PRO A 68 -15.01 7.64 12.80
N GLU A 69 -15.39 8.25 13.93
CA GLU A 69 -16.49 9.21 14.00
C GLU A 69 -16.21 10.50 13.21
N ASP A 70 -14.93 10.91 13.11
CA ASP A 70 -14.52 12.12 12.39
C ASP A 70 -14.80 12.00 10.88
N LEU A 71 -14.88 10.76 10.35
CA LEU A 71 -15.26 10.51 8.95
C LEU A 71 -16.65 11.02 8.59
N ARG A 72 -17.55 11.16 9.57
CA ARG A 72 -18.89 11.73 9.35
C ARG A 72 -18.84 13.23 9.02
N GLY A 73 -17.74 13.91 9.36
CA GLY A 73 -17.51 15.30 9.01
C GLY A 73 -17.02 15.51 7.57
N TYR A 74 -16.61 14.44 6.88
CA TYR A 74 -16.19 14.51 5.48
C TYR A 74 -17.38 14.26 4.55
N GLU A 75 -17.54 15.12 3.55
CA GLU A 75 -18.51 14.89 2.49
C GLU A 75 -18.13 13.65 1.68
N MET A 76 -19.14 12.92 1.20
CA MET A 76 -18.92 11.81 0.29
C MET A 76 -18.88 12.32 -1.17
N PRO A 77 -18.02 11.75 -2.02
CA PRO A 77 -17.13 10.61 -1.73
C PRO A 77 -15.78 11.02 -1.14
N TRP A 78 -15.31 10.24 -0.16
CA TRP A 78 -14.11 10.55 0.62
C TRP A 78 -12.82 10.67 -0.19
N TYR A 79 -12.71 10.05 -1.38
CA TYR A 79 -11.50 10.13 -2.20
C TYR A 79 -11.24 11.55 -2.74
N LYS A 80 -12.21 12.46 -2.63
CA LYS A 80 -12.06 13.88 -2.99
C LYS A 80 -11.49 14.73 -1.86
N HIS A 81 -11.23 14.12 -0.70
CA HIS A 81 -10.79 14.81 0.50
C HIS A 81 -9.48 14.20 1.00
N ALA A 82 -8.68 15.03 1.65
CA ALA A 82 -7.40 14.68 2.25
C ALA A 82 -7.37 15.17 3.70
N VAL A 83 -6.79 14.36 4.59
CA VAL A 83 -6.51 14.78 5.96
C VAL A 83 -5.28 15.69 5.94
N ALA A 84 -5.41 16.91 6.45
CA ALA A 84 -4.30 17.84 6.54
C ALA A 84 -3.24 17.34 7.53
N GLY A 85 -1.97 17.36 7.14
CA GLY A 85 -0.87 16.85 7.97
C GLY A 85 -0.90 15.34 8.17
N ALA A 86 -1.53 14.58 7.25
CA ALA A 86 -1.52 13.13 7.31
C ALA A 86 -0.09 12.57 7.28
N GLU A 87 0.17 11.62 8.17
CA GLU A 87 1.43 10.89 8.23
C GLU A 87 1.21 9.42 7.94
N ARG A 88 2.28 8.74 7.52
CA ARG A 88 2.26 7.30 7.27
C ARG A 88 2.13 6.46 8.54
N TYR A 89 2.54 7.01 9.69
CA TYR A 89 2.46 6.34 10.99
C TYR A 89 1.30 6.92 11.80
N GLY A 90 0.53 6.03 12.43
CA GLY A 90 -0.53 6.39 13.36
C GLY A 90 -0.42 5.58 14.65
N LYS A 91 -1.25 5.93 15.64
CA LYS A 91 -1.22 5.28 16.96
C LYS A 91 -1.43 3.76 16.90
N LEU A 92 -2.16 3.28 15.88
CA LEU A 92 -2.57 1.89 15.76
C LEU A 92 -1.81 1.14 14.66
N GLY A 93 -0.99 1.79 13.84
CA GLY A 93 -0.36 1.12 12.70
C GLY A 93 0.32 2.05 11.71
N GLU A 94 0.58 1.53 10.51
CA GLU A 94 1.21 2.29 9.43
C GLU A 94 0.57 2.05 8.05
N ILE A 95 0.86 2.97 7.14
CA ILE A 95 0.69 2.84 5.70
C ILE A 95 2.09 2.72 5.11
N MET A 96 2.41 1.58 4.50
CA MET A 96 3.74 1.25 3.99
C MET A 96 3.79 1.42 2.45
N PRO A 97 4.87 2.02 1.91
CA PRO A 97 5.09 2.07 0.46
C PRO A 97 5.49 0.69 -0.09
N GLN A 98 5.30 0.50 -1.40
CA GLN A 98 5.50 -0.80 -2.05
C GLN A 98 6.93 -1.31 -1.91
N GLU A 99 7.90 -0.39 -2.06
CA GLU A 99 9.32 -0.69 -2.08
C GLU A 99 9.78 -1.32 -0.76
N GLU A 100 9.38 -0.72 0.37
CA GLU A 100 9.66 -1.24 1.70
C GLU A 100 9.01 -2.61 1.93
N PHE A 101 7.77 -2.79 1.44
CA PHE A 101 7.09 -4.07 1.56
C PHE A 101 7.81 -5.18 0.77
N ILE A 102 8.30 -4.89 -0.43
CA ILE A 102 9.12 -5.82 -1.21
C ILE A 102 10.43 -6.15 -0.48
N GLY A 103 11.07 -5.16 0.12
CA GLY A 103 12.24 -5.37 0.99
C GLY A 103 11.94 -6.29 2.17
N LEU A 104 10.83 -6.05 2.88
CA LEU A 104 10.38 -6.89 3.99
C LEU A 104 10.09 -8.33 3.56
N MET A 105 9.45 -8.51 2.40
CA MET A 105 9.23 -9.83 1.79
C MET A 105 10.58 -10.51 1.53
N LYS A 106 11.57 -9.79 0.98
CA LYS A 106 12.92 -10.35 0.74
C LYS A 106 13.60 -10.80 2.03
N ILE A 107 13.47 -10.02 3.11
CA ILE A 107 14.06 -10.35 4.42
C ILE A 107 13.40 -11.60 5.01
N SER A 108 12.10 -11.76 4.81
CA SER A 108 11.30 -12.87 5.37
C SER A 108 11.37 -14.15 4.54
N ASP A 109 11.96 -14.10 3.36
CA ASP A 109 11.95 -15.16 2.36
C ASP A 109 13.02 -16.23 2.63
N VAL A 110 12.63 -17.22 3.44
CA VAL A 110 13.46 -18.40 3.80
C VAL A 110 13.83 -19.26 2.58
N PHE A 111 13.07 -19.17 1.49
CA PHE A 111 13.26 -20.00 0.30
C PHE A 111 14.01 -19.28 -0.83
N ASP A 112 14.41 -18.03 -0.63
CA ASP A 112 15.20 -17.22 -1.56
C ASP A 112 14.56 -17.11 -2.97
N LEU A 113 13.23 -17.00 -3.01
CA LEU A 113 12.39 -16.80 -4.20
C LEU A 113 12.34 -15.33 -4.66
N VAL A 114 12.40 -14.38 -3.72
CA VAL A 114 12.40 -12.95 -4.03
C VAL A 114 13.80 -12.55 -4.48
N LYS A 115 13.92 -12.07 -5.72
CA LYS A 115 15.19 -11.57 -6.29
C LYS A 115 15.05 -10.10 -6.60
N LEU A 116 15.93 -9.28 -6.04
CA LEU A 116 15.91 -7.83 -6.24
C LEU A 116 17.04 -7.44 -7.20
N GLU A 117 16.69 -6.64 -8.20
CA GLU A 117 17.69 -6.07 -9.09
C GLU A 117 18.54 -5.01 -8.37
N LYS A 118 19.79 -4.84 -8.82
CA LYS A 118 20.70 -3.87 -8.21
C LYS A 118 20.13 -2.46 -8.24
N ASP A 119 19.46 -2.09 -9.33
CA ASP A 119 18.92 -0.75 -9.48
C ASP A 119 17.74 -0.52 -8.54
N PHE A 120 16.82 -1.48 -8.39
CA PHE A 120 15.77 -1.44 -7.37
C PHE A 120 16.37 -1.23 -5.97
N THR A 121 17.38 -2.01 -5.59
CA THR A 121 17.98 -1.88 -4.24
C THR A 121 18.75 -0.58 -3.99
N LYS A 122 19.11 0.19 -5.04
CA LYS A 122 19.74 1.50 -4.85
C LYS A 122 18.72 2.57 -4.46
N ASP A 123 17.51 2.45 -4.98
CA ASP A 123 16.43 3.42 -4.79
C ASP A 123 15.71 3.21 -3.45
N VAL A 124 15.71 1.97 -2.94
CA VAL A 124 15.23 1.64 -1.59
C VAL A 124 16.36 1.83 -0.58
N LYS A 125 16.60 3.07 -0.14
CA LYS A 125 17.54 3.38 0.94
C LYS A 125 16.87 4.20 2.04
N GLU A 126 16.81 3.56 3.22
CA GLU A 126 16.40 4.08 4.54
C GLU A 126 15.03 4.77 4.62
#